data_AF-A0A1S8T8B4-F1
#
_entry.id   AF-A0A1S8T8B4-F1
#
_cell.length_a   1.000
_cell.length_b   1.000
_cell.length_c   1.000
_cell.angle_alpha   90.00
_cell.angle_beta   90.00
_cell.angle_gamma   90.00
#
_symmetry.space_group_name_H-M   'P 1'
#
loop_
_entity.id
_entity.type
_entity.pdbx_description
1 polymer ?
#
loop_
_entity_poly.entity_id
_entity_poly.type
_entity_poly.pdbx_seq_one_letter_code
_entity_poly.pdbx_strand_id
1 'polypeptide(L)'
;MLCIKGIGIASVMMPVVTWSMKYLNYKYTTDGTAIMNCLRNIAGALGSAVFVAVMSFLSASSENAGITPNVAGIRFTFLWMTILSLVQLAISTFLISNYNSANLHE
;
A
#
# COMPACT_ATOMS: atom_id res chain seq x y z
N MET A 1 17.58 0.05 -13.18
CA MET A 1 16.86 -0.01 -11.89
C MET A 1 15.33 0.00 -12.06
N LEU A 2 14.76 0.80 -12.98
CA LEU A 2 13.31 0.84 -13.23
C LEU A 2 12.73 -0.45 -13.84
N CYS A 3 13.47 -1.16 -14.70
CA CYS A 3 12.99 -2.38 -15.35
C CYS A 3 12.71 -3.52 -14.36
N ILE A 4 13.56 -3.71 -13.34
CA ILE A 4 13.40 -4.74 -12.30
C ILE A 4 12.16 -4.46 -11.44
N LYS A 5 11.95 -3.19 -11.07
CA LYS A 5 10.76 -2.78 -10.31
C LYS A 5 9.48 -2.95 -11.14
N GLY A 6 9.53 -2.61 -12.42
CA GLY A 6 8.40 -2.74 -13.34
C GLY A 6 7.97 -4.20 -13.54
N ILE A 7 8.93 -5.10 -13.74
CA ILE A 7 8.67 -6.55 -13.88
C ILE A 7 8.07 -7.12 -12.59
N GLY A 8 8.64 -6.78 -11.43
CA GLY A 8 8.11 -7.25 -10.14
C GLY A 8 6.67 -6.79 -9.87
N ILE A 9 6.34 -5.54 -10.21
CA ILE A 9 4.98 -5.02 -10.07
C ILE A 9 4.02 -5.70 -11.07
N ALA A 10 4.43 -5.89 -12.32
CA ALA A 10 3.61 -6.49 -13.37
C ALA A 10 3.26 -7.96 -13.06
N SER A 11 4.22 -8.74 -12.57
CA SER A 11 4.00 -10.14 -12.21
C SER A 11 3.00 -10.34 -11.07
N VAL A 12 2.82 -9.34 -10.20
CA VAL A 12 1.87 -9.39 -9.08
C VAL A 12 0.52 -8.78 -9.46
N MET A 13 0.51 -7.67 -10.21
CA MET A 13 -0.72 -6.96 -10.58
C MET A 13 -1.68 -7.83 -11.42
N MET A 14 -1.17 -8.58 -12.39
CA MET A 14 -2.01 -9.37 -13.28
C MET A 14 -2.80 -10.47 -12.54
N PRO A 15 -2.16 -11.39 -11.77
CA PRO A 15 -2.91 -12.40 -11.06
C PRO A 15 -3.85 -11.78 -10.03
N VAL A 16 -3.41 -10.76 -9.26
CA VAL A 16 -4.27 -10.14 -8.23
C VAL A 16 -5.56 -9.57 -8.83
N VAL A 17 -5.46 -8.88 -9.96
CA VAL A 17 -6.65 -8.35 -10.64
C VAL A 17 -7.51 -9.49 -11.19
N THR A 18 -6.91 -10.55 -11.74
CA THR A 18 -7.64 -11.73 -12.23
C THR A 18 -8.35 -12.50 -11.12
N TRP A 19 -7.70 -12.78 -9.98
CA TRP A 19 -8.31 -13.42 -8.81
C TRP A 19 -9.42 -12.54 -8.22
N SER A 20 -9.24 -11.22 -8.22
CA SER A 20 -10.25 -10.26 -7.73
C SER A 20 -11.54 -10.29 -8.55
N MET A 21 -11.45 -10.46 -9.87
CA MET A 21 -12.63 -10.55 -10.74
C MET A 21 -13.27 -11.95 -10.79
N LYS A 22 -12.55 -13.01 -10.40
CA LYS A 22 -13.05 -14.41 -10.42
C LYS A 22 -14.27 -14.62 -9.51
N TYR A 23 -14.42 -13.83 -8.45
CA TYR A 23 -15.57 -13.86 -7.53
C TYR A 23 -16.79 -13.07 -8.03
N LEU A 24 -16.69 -12.39 -9.18
CA LEU A 24 -17.74 -11.56 -9.72
C LEU A 24 -18.46 -12.29 -10.87
N ASN A 25 -19.78 -12.48 -10.73
CA ASN A 25 -20.62 -13.10 -11.77
C ASN A 25 -20.45 -12.34 -13.10
N TYR A 26 -20.17 -13.08 -14.18
CA TYR A 26 -19.79 -12.59 -15.53
C TYR A 26 -20.67 -11.44 -16.07
N LYS A 27 -21.91 -11.32 -15.59
CA LYS A 27 -22.90 -10.30 -15.97
C LYS A 27 -22.59 -8.87 -15.49
N TYR A 28 -21.70 -8.67 -14.50
CA TYR A 28 -21.36 -7.35 -13.92
C TYR A 28 -19.88 -6.95 -14.05
N THR A 29 -19.13 -7.62 -14.92
CA THR A 29 -17.67 -7.43 -15.06
C THR A 29 -17.29 -5.98 -15.43
N THR A 30 -18.12 -5.30 -16.22
CA THR A 30 -17.90 -3.89 -16.62
C THR A 30 -17.99 -2.93 -15.43
N ASP A 31 -19.01 -3.08 -14.58
CA ASP A 31 -19.18 -2.27 -13.37
C ASP A 31 -18.14 -2.60 -12.30
N GLY A 32 -17.81 -3.89 -12.16
CA GLY A 32 -16.76 -4.34 -11.23
C GLY A 32 -15.38 -3.76 -11.55
N THR A 33 -15.04 -3.65 -12.83
CA THR A 33 -13.77 -3.05 -13.25
C THR A 33 -13.72 -1.55 -12.93
N ALA A 34 -14.85 -0.84 -13.10
CA ALA A 34 -14.96 0.56 -12.72
C ALA A 34 -14.75 0.76 -11.21
N ILE A 35 -15.38 -0.09 -10.38
CA ILE A 35 -15.21 -0.06 -8.92
C ILE A 35 -13.76 -0.35 -8.51
N MET A 36 -13.10 -1.34 -9.12
CA MET A 36 -11.69 -1.64 -8.81
C MET A 36 -10.76 -0.46 -9.12
N ASN A 37 -11.04 0.28 -10.20
CA ASN A 37 -10.28 1.49 -10.54
C ASN A 37 -10.61 2.65 -9.59
N CYS A 38 -11.89 2.85 -9.22
CA CYS A 38 -12.27 3.83 -8.20
C CYS A 38 -11.63 3.54 -6.85
N LEU A 39 -11.64 2.29 -6.39
CA LEU A 39 -11.02 1.88 -5.13
C LEU A 39 -9.51 2.13 -5.14
N ARG A 40 -8.84 1.82 -6.25
CA ARG A 40 -7.40 2.11 -6.40
C ARG A 40 -7.12 3.61 -6.32
N ASN A 41 -7.93 4.44 -6.96
CA ASN A 41 -7.78 5.89 -6.93
C ASN A 41 -8.06 6.47 -5.54
N ILE A 42 -9.12 6.01 -4.87
CA ILE A 42 -9.47 6.41 -3.51
C ILE A 42 -8.37 5.98 -2.52
N ALA A 43 -7.90 4.74 -2.61
CA ALA A 43 -6.80 4.25 -1.79
C ALA A 43 -5.50 5.03 -2.02
N GLY A 44 -5.20 5.42 -3.27
CA GLY A 44 -4.05 6.28 -3.59
C GLY A 44 -4.16 7.68 -3.00
N ALA A 45 -5.35 8.29 -3.09
CA ALA A 45 -5.63 9.61 -2.52
C ALA A 45 -5.55 9.60 -0.98
N LEU A 46 -6.19 8.61 -0.35
CA LEU A 46 -6.14 8.42 1.10
C LEU A 46 -4.72 8.12 1.59
N GLY A 47 -3.98 7.25 0.88
CA GLY A 47 -2.59 6.93 1.19
C GLY A 47 -1.70 8.17 1.16
N SER A 48 -1.89 9.04 0.17
CA SER A 48 -1.14 10.29 0.05
C SER A 48 -1.50 11.28 1.16
N ALA A 49 -2.79 11.41 1.51
CA ALA A 49 -3.24 12.28 2.59
C ALA A 49 -2.69 11.85 3.97
N VAL A 50 -2.78 10.55 4.28
CA VAL A 50 -2.21 9.99 5.52
C VAL A 50 -0.69 10.13 5.53
N PHE A 51 -0.03 9.87 4.40
CA PHE A 51 1.42 10.03 4.29
C PHE A 51 1.87 11.47 4.53
N VAL A 52 1.18 12.46 3.95
CA VAL A 52 1.48 13.88 4.18
C VAL A 52 1.20 14.28 5.63
N ALA A 53 0.11 13.80 6.24
CA ALA A 53 -0.20 14.08 7.64
C ALA A 53 0.92 13.57 8.56
N VAL A 54 1.32 12.31 8.37
CA VAL A 54 2.43 11.69 9.09
C VAL A 54 3.72 12.48 8.86
N MET A 55 4.09 12.77 7.60
CA MET A 55 5.27 13.58 7.29
C MET A 55 5.26 14.94 8.01
N SER A 56 4.11 15.61 8.04
CA SER A 56 3.96 16.92 8.70
C SER A 56 4.18 16.84 10.21
N PHE A 57 3.63 15.83 10.90
CA PHE A 57 3.87 15.60 12.34
C PHE A 57 5.35 15.44 12.67
N LEU A 58 6.11 14.91 11.72
CA LEU A 58 7.48 14.51 11.91
C LEU A 58 8.48 15.62 11.55
N SER A 59 8.19 16.38 10.50
CA SER A 59 8.90 17.62 10.19
C SER A 59 8.80 18.60 11.35
N ALA A 60 7.62 18.72 11.97
CA ALA A 60 7.43 19.53 13.18
C ALA A 60 8.27 19.03 14.39
N SER A 61 8.43 17.71 14.55
CA SER A 61 9.34 17.13 15.54
C SER A 61 10.82 17.37 15.21
N SER A 62 11.18 17.43 13.93
CA SER A 62 12.56 17.60 13.46
C SER A 62 13.04 19.06 13.53
N GLU A 63 12.16 20.05 13.40
CA GLU A 63 12.52 21.47 13.52
C GLU A 63 12.99 21.84 14.94
N ASN A 64 12.49 21.18 15.97
CA ASN A 64 12.92 21.39 17.37
C ASN A 64 14.35 20.91 17.67
N ALA A 65 15.00 20.18 16.76
CA ALA A 65 16.27 19.48 17.03
C ALA A 65 17.55 20.22 16.58
N GLY A 66 17.45 21.35 15.86
CA GLY A 66 18.55 22.32 15.67
C GLY A 66 19.90 21.81 15.12
N ILE A 67 20.02 20.61 14.55
CA ILE A 67 21.31 20.02 14.16
C ILE A 67 21.29 19.53 12.70
N THR A 68 22.25 20.07 11.94
CA THR A 68 22.71 19.68 10.58
C THR A 68 21.70 18.88 9.71
N PRO A 69 20.92 19.57 8.85
CA PRO A 69 19.72 19.04 8.19
C PRO A 69 19.90 17.85 7.22
N ASN A 70 21.13 17.43 6.94
CA ASN A 70 21.39 16.42 5.90
C ASN A 70 21.40 14.98 6.43
N VAL A 71 22.02 14.69 7.58
CA VAL A 71 22.18 13.30 8.07
C VAL A 71 21.01 12.85 8.94
N ALA A 72 20.42 13.74 9.73
CA ALA A 72 19.26 13.41 10.57
C ALA A 72 18.01 13.11 9.73
N GLY A 73 17.75 13.91 8.69
CA GLY A 73 16.58 13.73 7.80
C GLY A 73 16.61 12.43 7.00
N ILE A 74 17.80 11.97 6.57
CA ILE A 74 17.95 10.72 5.84
C ILE A 74 17.62 9.52 6.75
N ARG A 75 18.22 9.44 7.95
CA ARG A 75 17.96 8.33 8.90
C ARG A 75 16.49 8.23 9.27
N PHE A 76 15.85 9.38 9.40
CA PHE A 76 14.45 9.49 9.71
C PHE A 76 13.55 9.02 8.55
N THR A 77 13.85 9.44 7.32
CA THR A 77 13.14 8.97 6.11
C THR A 77 13.25 7.45 5.94
N PHE A 78 14.44 6.88 6.20
CA PHE A 78 14.63 5.44 6.18
C PHE A 78 13.80 4.72 7.25
N LEU A 79 13.74 5.24 8.48
CA LEU A 79 12.90 4.67 9.54
C LEU A 79 11.42 4.63 9.12
N TRP A 80 10.92 5.71 8.51
CA TRP A 80 9.54 5.78 8.03
C TRP A 80 9.23 4.83 6.88
N MET A 81 10.14 4.70 5.92
CA MET A 81 10.00 3.70 4.85
C MET A 81 9.97 2.27 5.42
N THR A 82 10.78 1.98 6.43
CA THR A 82 10.77 0.67 7.11
C THR A 82 9.45 0.42 7.84
N ILE A 83 8.93 1.40 8.58
CA ILE A 83 7.64 1.27 9.29
C ILE A 83 6.51 1.05 8.29
N LEU A 84 6.44 1.85 7.22
CA LEU A 84 5.41 1.70 6.19
C LEU A 84 5.48 0.34 5.50
N SER A 85 6.69 -0.17 5.22
CA SER A 85 6.88 -1.50 4.65
C SER A 85 6.43 -2.61 5.60
N LEU A 86 6.71 -2.48 6.90
CA LEU A 86 6.27 -3.44 7.92
C LEU A 86 4.75 -3.43 8.08
N VAL A 87 4.13 -2.24 8.13
CA VAL A 87 2.66 -2.10 8.22
C VAL A 87 1.98 -2.72 7.00
N GLN A 88 2.48 -2.43 5.79
CA GLN A 88 1.98 -3.04 4.55
C GLN A 88 2.08 -4.57 4.58
N LEU A 89 3.19 -5.11 5.10
CA LEU A 89 3.41 -6.55 5.22
C LEU A 89 2.50 -7.17 6.29
N ALA A 90 2.32 -6.51 7.43
CA ALA A 90 1.41 -6.94 8.48
C ALA A 90 -0.05 -6.98 7.99
N ILE A 91 -0.50 -5.95 7.28
CA ILE A 91 -1.84 -5.92 6.66
C ILE A 91 -1.98 -7.04 5.62
N SER A 92 -0.98 -7.23 4.76
CA SER A 92 -1.00 -8.29 3.73
C SER A 92 -1.07 -9.69 4.34
N THR A 93 -0.31 -9.95 5.40
CA THR A 93 -0.29 -11.25 6.08
C THR A 93 -1.58 -11.50 6.87
N PHE A 94 -2.13 -10.48 7.53
CA PHE A 94 -3.37 -10.61 8.29
C PHE A 94 -4.60 -10.80 7.40
N LEU A 95 -4.65 -10.16 6.22
CA LEU A 95 -5.71 -10.37 5.22
C LEU A 95 -5.67 -11.78 4.63
N ILE A 96 -4.49 -12.29 4.30
CA ILE A 96 -4.32 -13.67 3.80
C ILE A 96 -4.62 -14.71 4.88
N SER A 97 -4.23 -14.45 6.12
CA SER A 97 -4.54 -15.32 7.25
C SER A 97 -6.04 -15.40 7.52
N ASN A 98 -6.76 -14.26 7.54
CA ASN A 98 -8.22 -14.26 7.70
C ASN A 98 -8.96 -14.87 6.51
N TYR A 99 -8.47 -14.65 5.29
CA TYR A 99 -9.04 -15.28 4.11
C TYR A 99 -8.97 -16.82 4.19
N ASN A 100 -7.84 -17.37 4.66
CA ASN A 100 -7.69 -18.81 4.84
C ASN A 100 -8.60 -19.38 5.95
N SER A 101 -8.90 -18.60 7.00
CA SER A 101 -9.77 -19.02 8.10
C SER A 101 -11.26 -19.08 7.72
N ALA A 102 -11.71 -18.29 6.75
CA ALA A 102 -13.10 -18.26 6.30
C ALA A 102 -13.47 -19.44 5.38
N ASN A 103 -12.50 -20.04 4.68
CA ASN A 103 -12.72 -21.15 3.74
C ASN A 103 -12.59 -22.54 4.39
N LEU A 104 -12.45 -22.62 5.72
CA LEU A 104 -12.37 -23.88 6.49
C LEU A 104 -13.69 -24.23 7.21
N HIS A 105 -14.73 -23.42 7.02
CA HIS A 105 -16.08 -23.64 7.56
C HIS A 105 -17.17 -23.78 6.47
N GLU A 106 -16.78 -23.96 5.20
CA GLU A 106 -17.67 -24.39 4.11
C GLU A 106 -17.31 -25.79 3.61
#